data_AF-A0A1H8B121-F1
#
_entry.id   AF-A0A1H8B121-F1
#
_cell.length_a   1.000
_cell.length_b   1.000
_cell.length_c   1.000
_cell.angle_alpha   90.00
_cell.angle_beta   90.00
_cell.angle_gamma   90.00
#
_symmetry.space_group_name_H-M   'P 1'
#
loop_
_entity.id
_entity.type
_entity.pdbx_description
1 polymer ?
#
loop_
_entity_poly.entity_id
_entity_poly.type
_entity_poly.pdbx_seq_one_letter_code
_entity_poly.pdbx_strand_id
1 'polypeptide(L)'
;MSEAYDLTEVMTISDMAYTILKQNQNPLHYKEIFDEISNVKQVKNSGSVQSCIYAQEPFIRMGDGYWGLTEWLLNGLSFIYVLSPLEYERGVLRVDYDHEIYFPGYIKKSEAKFKIQNREHKIIRKNTQTFMVEDLYEIEEIEPNDKLVIEILDIDNLEYKIYKWDEVVSELKDRRDNFDKKVRELAFQVLKEQRGIMSSARILEQILIKTLDNEDNNDFRILPLPPISEIISDDRRFKERLPGMFTLNL
;
A
#
# COMPACT_ATOMS: atom_id res chain seq x y z
N MET A 1 27.02 27.35 -19.42
CA MET A 1 27.22 27.08 -17.98
C MET A 1 25.86 26.71 -17.43
N SER A 2 25.78 25.52 -16.85
CA SER A 2 24.59 24.73 -16.57
C SER A 2 23.70 25.38 -15.50
N GLU A 3 22.43 25.61 -15.82
CA GLU A 3 21.33 25.85 -14.88
C GLU A 3 21.06 24.59 -14.05
N ALA A 4 22.03 24.17 -13.23
CA ALA A 4 21.71 23.42 -12.02
C ALA A 4 21.08 24.45 -11.07
N TYR A 5 19.80 24.77 -11.30
CA TYR A 5 18.94 25.40 -10.31
C TYR A 5 19.23 24.72 -8.98
N ASP A 6 19.52 25.50 -7.95
CA ASP A 6 19.79 24.98 -6.61
C ASP A 6 18.50 24.37 -6.06
N LEU A 7 18.22 23.13 -6.43
CA LEU A 7 17.00 22.39 -6.09
C LEU A 7 16.78 22.32 -4.56
N THR A 8 17.83 22.60 -3.76
CA THR A 8 17.76 22.64 -2.30
C THR A 8 16.93 23.81 -1.76
N GLU A 9 16.80 24.92 -2.49
CA GLU A 9 15.96 26.06 -2.08
C GLU A 9 14.46 25.73 -2.20
N VAL A 10 14.08 24.94 -3.22
CA VAL A 10 12.68 24.62 -3.54
C VAL A 10 12.17 23.42 -2.74
N MET A 11 13.04 22.46 -2.40
CA MET A 11 12.63 21.26 -1.67
C MET A 11 12.18 21.55 -0.23
N THR A 12 11.04 21.00 0.15
CA THR A 12 10.56 21.00 1.53
C THR A 12 11.36 20.01 2.38
N ILE A 13 11.25 20.10 3.71
CA ILE A 13 11.88 19.14 4.63
C ILE A 13 11.42 17.71 4.33
N SER A 14 10.16 17.51 3.96
CA SER A 14 9.64 16.20 3.55
C SER A 14 10.25 15.73 2.23
N ASP A 15 10.42 16.59 1.23
CA ASP A 15 11.04 16.18 -0.05
C ASP A 15 12.49 15.73 0.16
N MET A 16 13.22 16.43 1.02
CA MET A 16 14.60 16.08 1.39
C MET A 16 14.64 14.78 2.18
N ALA A 17 13.77 14.61 3.19
CA ALA A 17 13.68 13.38 3.97
C ALA A 17 13.34 12.16 3.10
N TYR A 18 12.41 12.31 2.16
CA TYR A 18 12.05 11.27 1.20
C TYR A 18 13.25 10.89 0.33
N THR A 19 13.98 11.89 -0.20
CA THR A 19 15.19 11.66 -1.01
C THR A 19 16.27 10.92 -0.23
N ILE A 20 16.53 11.33 1.02
CA ILE A 20 17.52 10.69 1.91
C ILE A 20 17.15 9.23 2.16
N LEU A 21 15.89 8.94 2.53
CA LEU A 21 15.43 7.57 2.75
C LEU A 21 15.56 6.73 1.47
N LYS A 22 15.14 7.27 0.32
CA LYS A 22 15.19 6.57 -0.97
C LYS A 22 16.62 6.23 -1.40
N GLN A 23 17.57 7.11 -1.13
CA GLN A 23 19.00 6.87 -1.39
C GLN A 23 19.62 5.87 -0.42
N ASN A 24 19.27 5.94 0.87
CA ASN A 24 19.82 5.07 1.91
C ASN A 24 19.27 3.63 1.83
N GLN A 25 18.08 3.44 1.25
CA GLN A 25 17.38 2.16 1.09
C GLN A 25 17.16 1.39 2.40
N ASN A 26 17.30 2.05 3.55
CA ASN A 26 17.11 1.49 4.87
C ASN A 26 16.40 2.50 5.78
N PRO A 27 15.62 2.04 6.77
CA PRO A 27 14.98 2.90 7.74
C PRO A 27 16.00 3.75 8.48
N LEU A 28 15.67 5.03 8.70
CA LEU A 28 16.51 5.95 9.46
C LEU A 28 15.74 6.54 10.63
N HIS A 29 16.44 6.77 11.73
CA HIS A 29 15.91 7.52 12.85
C HIS A 29 15.75 9.00 12.44
N TYR A 30 14.68 9.66 12.88
CA TYR A 30 14.39 11.05 12.50
C TYR A 30 15.52 12.05 12.82
N LYS A 31 16.40 11.71 13.77
CA LYS A 31 17.63 12.47 14.09
C LYS A 31 18.70 12.34 13.00
N GLU A 32 18.89 11.14 12.46
CA GLU A 32 19.84 10.89 11.36
C GLU A 32 19.38 11.63 10.10
N ILE A 33 18.07 11.57 9.80
CA ILE A 33 17.48 12.37 8.71
C ILE A 33 17.70 13.87 8.95
N PHE A 34 17.55 14.34 10.19
CA PHE A 34 17.81 15.74 10.54
C PHE A 34 19.27 16.14 10.34
N ASP A 35 20.22 15.29 10.71
CA ASP A 35 21.65 15.57 10.54
C ASP A 35 21.99 15.71 9.04
N GLU A 36 21.46 14.83 8.21
CA GLU A 36 21.62 14.90 6.75
C GLU A 36 20.99 16.17 6.13
N ILE A 37 19.77 16.53 6.53
CA ILE A 37 19.13 17.75 6.05
C ILE A 37 19.90 19.00 6.53
N SER A 38 20.42 18.99 7.75
CA SER A 38 21.13 20.12 8.34
C SER A 38 22.44 20.45 7.63
N ASN A 39 23.02 19.49 6.89
CA ASN A 39 24.19 19.71 6.05
C ASN A 39 23.92 20.65 4.85
N VAL A 40 22.66 20.75 4.42
CA VAL A 40 22.26 21.47 3.20
C VAL A 40 21.21 22.55 3.45
N LYS A 41 20.46 22.50 4.56
CA LYS A 41 19.42 23.48 4.90
C LYS A 41 19.34 23.70 6.40
N GLN A 42 19.27 24.96 6.84
CA GLN A 42 19.11 25.25 8.27
C GLN A 42 17.73 24.78 8.77
N VAL A 43 17.74 23.79 9.67
CA VAL A 43 16.55 23.30 10.37
C VAL A 43 16.72 23.56 11.86
N LYS A 44 15.67 24.05 12.52
CA LYS A 44 15.75 24.50 13.92
C LYS A 44 16.07 23.39 14.92
N ASN A 45 15.49 22.20 14.73
CA ASN A 45 15.69 21.03 15.57
C ASN A 45 15.16 19.77 14.88
N SER A 46 15.59 18.59 15.35
CA SER A 46 15.15 17.29 14.83
C SER A 46 13.64 17.03 14.99
N GLY A 47 13.00 17.62 16.01
CA GLY A 47 11.53 17.54 16.17
C GLY A 47 10.74 18.20 15.03
N SER A 48 11.34 19.16 14.33
CA SER A 48 10.76 19.79 13.14
C SER A 48 10.70 18.79 11.98
N VAL A 49 11.75 18.00 11.76
CA VAL A 49 11.78 16.93 10.75
C VAL A 49 10.72 15.88 11.07
N GLN A 50 10.67 15.42 12.32
CA GLN A 50 9.66 14.46 12.77
C GLN A 50 8.24 14.97 12.51
N SER A 51 7.96 16.25 12.80
CA SER A 51 6.62 16.83 12.59
C SER A 51 6.28 16.92 11.09
N CYS A 52 7.25 17.25 10.25
CA CYS A 52 7.06 17.35 8.81
C CYS A 52 6.79 15.99 8.15
N ILE A 53 7.47 14.93 8.57
CA ILE A 53 7.26 13.58 8.01
C ILE A 53 6.03 12.89 8.60
N TYR A 54 5.69 13.15 9.87
CA TYR A 54 4.56 12.50 10.54
C TYR A 54 3.22 12.79 9.87
N ALA A 55 3.06 13.97 9.27
CA ALA A 55 1.84 14.37 8.59
C ALA A 55 1.73 13.86 7.14
N GLN A 56 2.71 13.11 6.64
CA GLN A 56 2.86 12.80 5.23
C GLN A 56 2.71 11.29 4.99
N GLU A 57 1.72 10.92 4.18
CA GLU A 57 1.39 9.53 3.82
C GLU A 57 2.52 8.72 3.11
N PRO A 58 3.50 9.29 2.36
CA PRO A 58 4.59 8.48 1.80
C PRO A 58 5.56 7.93 2.85
N PHE A 59 5.49 8.40 4.11
CA PHE A 59 6.36 7.95 5.18
C PHE A 59 5.63 6.98 6.10
N ILE A 60 6.34 5.91 6.47
CA ILE A 60 5.84 4.92 7.42
C ILE A 60 6.65 5.01 8.71
N ARG A 61 5.95 4.95 9.85
CA ARG A 61 6.58 4.91 11.16
C ARG A 61 6.82 3.45 11.55
N MET A 62 8.09 3.08 11.71
CA MET A 62 8.49 1.69 12.00
C MET A 62 8.66 1.39 13.50
N GLY A 63 8.57 2.41 14.35
CA GLY A 63 8.77 2.30 15.81
C GLY A 63 10.00 3.07 16.26
N ASP A 64 10.08 3.42 17.54
CA ASP A 64 11.26 4.02 18.19
C ASP A 64 11.91 5.22 17.49
N GLY A 65 11.14 5.96 16.69
CA GLY A 65 11.62 7.12 15.93
C GLY A 65 12.21 6.81 14.56
N TYR A 66 12.18 5.55 14.13
CA TYR A 66 12.56 5.11 12.80
C TYR A 66 11.43 5.30 11.79
N TRP A 67 11.84 5.74 10.60
CA TRP A 67 10.98 6.03 9.47
C TRP A 67 11.47 5.32 8.22
N GLY A 68 10.52 4.86 7.42
CA GLY A 68 10.75 4.30 6.09
C GLY A 68 9.80 4.89 5.06
N LEU A 69 9.77 4.28 3.88
CA LEU A 69 8.90 4.69 2.78
C LEU A 69 7.80 3.66 2.50
N THR A 70 6.61 4.15 2.17
CA THR A 70 5.46 3.31 1.78
C THR A 70 5.78 2.38 0.61
N GLU A 71 6.60 2.83 -0.35
CA GLU A 71 7.04 2.01 -1.48
C GLU A 71 7.77 0.72 -1.06
N TRP A 72 8.47 0.73 0.08
CA TRP A 72 9.17 -0.46 0.58
C TRP A 72 8.19 -1.54 1.04
N LEU A 73 7.02 -1.13 1.56
CA LEU A 73 5.96 -2.08 1.91
C LEU A 73 5.29 -2.62 0.67
N LEU A 74 5.00 -1.77 -0.30
CA LEU A 74 4.01 -2.07 -1.35
C LEU A 74 4.62 -2.61 -2.65
N ASN A 75 5.77 -2.11 -3.11
CA ASN A 75 6.33 -2.52 -4.40
C ASN A 75 6.70 -4.00 -4.39
N GLY A 76 6.13 -4.79 -5.29
CA GLY A 76 6.25 -6.24 -5.36
C GLY A 76 5.23 -7.01 -4.52
N LEU A 77 4.30 -6.34 -3.83
CA LEU A 77 3.13 -7.02 -3.28
C LEU A 77 2.13 -7.31 -4.38
N SER A 78 1.40 -8.41 -4.20
CA SER A 78 0.20 -8.70 -4.97
C SER A 78 -1.01 -8.74 -4.06
N PHE A 79 -2.18 -8.35 -4.56
CA PHE A 79 -3.45 -8.42 -3.85
C PHE A 79 -4.58 -8.90 -4.76
N ILE A 80 -5.64 -9.42 -4.15
CA ILE A 80 -6.84 -9.86 -4.86
C ILE A 80 -7.83 -8.70 -4.91
N TYR A 81 -8.32 -8.42 -6.10
CA TYR A 81 -9.43 -7.51 -6.35
C TYR A 81 -10.59 -8.28 -6.97
N VAL A 82 -11.81 -8.10 -6.46
CA VAL A 82 -13.01 -8.75 -7.00
C VAL A 82 -13.86 -7.71 -7.69
N LEU A 83 -14.06 -7.87 -9.01
CA LEU A 83 -14.82 -6.91 -9.80
C LEU A 83 -16.31 -7.01 -9.48
N SER A 84 -16.91 -5.97 -8.90
CA SER A 84 -18.37 -6.00 -8.68
C SER A 84 -19.14 -5.76 -9.99
N PRO A 85 -20.38 -6.30 -10.12
CA PRO A 85 -21.22 -6.02 -11.28
C PRO A 85 -21.46 -4.54 -11.57
N LEU A 86 -21.54 -3.72 -10.51
CA LEU A 86 -21.75 -2.27 -10.63
C LEU A 86 -20.50 -1.55 -11.15
N GLU A 87 -19.31 -2.01 -10.77
CA GLU A 87 -18.04 -1.49 -11.28
C GLU A 87 -17.85 -1.83 -12.75
N TYR A 88 -18.17 -3.07 -13.12
CA TYR A 88 -18.19 -3.52 -14.52
C TYR A 88 -19.15 -2.66 -15.36
N GLU A 89 -20.42 -2.54 -14.96
CA GLU A 89 -21.44 -1.76 -15.69
C GLU A 89 -21.03 -0.29 -15.89
N ARG A 90 -20.28 0.27 -14.94
CA ARG A 90 -19.83 1.67 -14.97
C ARG A 90 -18.47 1.86 -15.62
N GLY A 91 -17.77 0.78 -15.98
CA GLY A 91 -16.40 0.86 -16.50
C GLY A 91 -15.42 1.50 -15.49
N VAL A 92 -15.59 1.21 -14.20
CA VAL A 92 -14.76 1.78 -13.12
C VAL A 92 -14.14 0.72 -12.22
N LEU A 93 -13.02 1.07 -11.59
CA LEU A 93 -12.44 0.38 -10.45
C LEU A 93 -12.59 1.29 -9.23
N ARG A 94 -13.25 0.82 -8.18
CA ARG A 94 -13.39 1.56 -6.93
C ARG A 94 -12.28 1.18 -5.96
N VAL A 95 -11.76 2.19 -5.27
CA VAL A 95 -10.88 2.03 -4.13
C VAL A 95 -11.72 2.16 -2.87
N ASP A 96 -11.98 1.03 -2.19
CA ASP A 96 -12.65 0.99 -0.89
C ASP A 96 -11.63 0.86 0.26
N TYR A 97 -12.14 0.56 1.46
CA TYR A 97 -11.35 0.47 2.68
C TYR A 97 -10.29 -0.63 2.69
N ASP A 98 -10.44 -1.70 1.90
CA ASP A 98 -9.42 -2.75 1.77
C ASP A 98 -8.35 -2.39 0.73
N HIS A 99 -8.69 -1.50 -0.21
CA HIS A 99 -7.84 -1.18 -1.34
C HIS A 99 -7.13 0.17 -1.22
N GLU A 100 -7.51 1.03 -0.28
CA GLU A 100 -6.97 2.40 -0.14
C GLU A 100 -5.44 2.45 -0.03
N ILE A 101 -4.84 1.47 0.65
CA ILE A 101 -3.39 1.40 0.79
C ILE A 101 -2.68 1.08 -0.53
N TYR A 102 -3.33 0.32 -1.43
CA TYR A 102 -2.77 -0.04 -2.73
C TYR A 102 -2.96 1.04 -3.78
N PHE A 103 -3.81 2.04 -3.53
CA PHE A 103 -4.04 3.18 -4.43
C PHE A 103 -3.93 4.53 -3.70
N PRO A 104 -2.73 4.91 -3.21
CA PRO A 104 -2.60 5.96 -2.22
C PRO A 104 -3.13 7.33 -2.69
N GLY A 105 -3.85 8.01 -1.80
CA GLY A 105 -4.48 9.31 -2.06
C GLY A 105 -3.47 10.46 -2.19
N TYR A 106 -2.30 10.36 -1.55
CA TYR A 106 -1.23 11.34 -1.66
C TYR A 106 -0.62 11.43 -3.06
N ILE A 107 -0.64 10.35 -3.85
CA ILE A 107 -0.09 10.34 -5.21
C ILE A 107 -1.05 11.08 -6.15
N LYS A 108 -0.69 12.30 -6.53
CA LYS A 108 -1.55 13.21 -7.34
C LYS A 108 -1.55 12.94 -8.84
N LYS A 109 -1.01 11.80 -9.28
CA LYS A 109 -1.08 11.39 -10.68
C LYS A 109 -2.53 11.16 -11.08
N SER A 110 -2.92 11.75 -12.21
CA SER A 110 -4.24 11.57 -12.82
C SER A 110 -4.37 10.24 -13.58
N GLU A 111 -3.28 9.49 -13.71
CA GLU A 111 -3.18 8.33 -14.57
C GLU A 111 -2.42 7.21 -13.86
N ALA A 112 -2.86 5.98 -14.07
CA ALA A 112 -2.20 4.74 -13.68
C ALA A 112 -1.95 3.88 -14.92
N LYS A 113 -0.98 2.96 -14.84
CA LYS A 113 -0.68 2.01 -15.91
C LYS A 113 -0.96 0.60 -15.45
N PHE A 114 -1.86 -0.08 -16.13
CA PHE A 114 -2.23 -1.46 -15.85
C PHE A 114 -1.68 -2.33 -16.97
N LYS A 115 -0.77 -3.23 -16.63
CA LYS A 115 -0.19 -4.20 -17.56
C LYS A 115 -0.89 -5.53 -17.38
N ILE A 116 -1.50 -6.06 -18.42
CA ILE A 116 -2.19 -7.34 -18.39
C ILE A 116 -1.72 -8.12 -19.61
N GLN A 117 -1.25 -9.35 -19.37
CA GLN A 117 -0.52 -10.13 -20.37
C GLN A 117 0.63 -9.31 -20.99
N ASN A 118 0.58 -9.01 -22.29
CA ASN A 118 1.57 -8.21 -23.03
C ASN A 118 1.04 -6.83 -23.46
N ARG A 119 -0.07 -6.37 -22.88
CA ARG A 119 -0.71 -5.09 -23.21
C ARG A 119 -0.62 -4.14 -22.02
N GLU A 120 -0.41 -2.87 -22.33
CA GLU A 120 -0.43 -1.78 -21.36
C GLU A 120 -1.68 -0.94 -21.58
N HIS A 121 -2.45 -0.75 -20.51
CA HIS A 121 -3.67 0.04 -20.47
C HIS A 121 -3.45 1.25 -19.60
N LYS A 122 -3.84 2.40 -20.13
CA LYS A 122 -3.74 3.68 -19.44
C LYS A 122 -5.06 3.99 -18.77
N ILE A 123 -5.04 4.08 -17.44
CA ILE A 123 -6.22 4.18 -16.61
C ILE A 123 -6.32 5.59 -16.03
N ILE A 124 -7.51 6.19 -16.05
CA ILE A 124 -7.70 7.59 -15.61
C ILE A 124 -8.23 7.61 -14.17
N ARG A 125 -7.49 8.24 -13.25
CA ARG A 125 -7.94 8.54 -11.89
C ARG A 125 -8.93 9.69 -11.90
N LYS A 126 -10.19 9.44 -11.55
CA LYS A 126 -11.22 10.49 -11.43
C LYS A 126 -11.15 11.22 -10.11
N ASN A 127 -10.90 10.47 -9.04
CA ASN A 127 -10.73 10.97 -7.68
C ASN A 127 -9.93 9.96 -6.85
N THR A 128 -9.80 10.19 -5.54
CA THR A 128 -9.05 9.29 -4.65
C THR A 128 -9.63 7.86 -4.61
N GLN A 129 -10.92 7.70 -4.88
CA GLN A 129 -11.69 6.47 -4.73
C GLN A 129 -12.07 5.79 -6.05
N THR A 130 -11.74 6.35 -7.22
CA THR A 130 -12.27 5.86 -8.50
C THR A 130 -11.30 6.04 -9.66
N PHE A 131 -11.13 4.96 -10.41
CA PHE A 131 -10.40 4.89 -11.68
C PHE A 131 -11.35 4.48 -12.81
N MET A 132 -11.24 5.10 -13.99
CA MET A 132 -11.95 4.67 -15.21
C MET A 132 -11.12 3.62 -15.94
N VAL A 133 -11.73 2.47 -16.19
CA VAL A 133 -11.09 1.26 -16.72
C VAL A 133 -11.97 0.56 -17.78
N GLU A 134 -12.98 1.23 -18.33
CA GLU A 134 -13.94 0.68 -19.29
C GLU A 134 -13.26 -0.11 -20.43
N ASP A 135 -12.29 0.52 -21.12
CA ASP A 135 -11.52 -0.11 -22.19
C ASP A 135 -10.81 -1.39 -21.75
N LEU A 136 -10.34 -1.45 -20.50
CA LEU A 136 -9.61 -2.61 -19.98
C LEU A 136 -10.54 -3.82 -19.79
N TYR A 137 -11.77 -3.61 -19.31
CA TYR A 137 -12.73 -4.72 -19.14
C TYR A 137 -13.15 -5.32 -20.49
N GLU A 138 -13.41 -4.46 -21.48
CA GLU A 138 -13.81 -4.91 -22.81
C GLU A 138 -12.67 -5.63 -23.56
N ILE A 139 -11.47 -5.06 -23.56
CA ILE A 139 -10.34 -5.56 -24.35
C ILE A 139 -9.79 -6.89 -23.80
N GLU A 140 -9.87 -7.09 -22.48
CA GLU A 140 -9.27 -8.22 -21.77
C GLU A 140 -10.30 -9.28 -21.33
N GLU A 141 -11.55 -9.11 -21.77
CA GLU A 141 -12.67 -10.02 -21.49
C GLU A 141 -12.78 -10.32 -19.99
N ILE A 142 -12.80 -9.26 -19.17
CA ILE A 142 -12.97 -9.37 -17.71
C ILE A 142 -14.46 -9.27 -17.40
N GLU A 143 -15.01 -10.26 -16.72
CA GLU A 143 -16.43 -10.35 -16.42
C GLU A 143 -16.75 -9.95 -14.96
N PRO A 144 -18.02 -9.59 -14.65
CA PRO A 144 -18.46 -9.40 -13.27
C PRO A 144 -18.15 -10.60 -12.37
N ASN A 145 -17.66 -10.31 -11.17
CA ASN A 145 -17.20 -11.25 -10.13
C ASN A 145 -15.88 -11.95 -10.44
N ASP A 146 -15.19 -11.60 -11.53
CA ASP A 146 -13.83 -12.06 -11.75
C ASP A 146 -12.92 -11.64 -10.59
N LYS A 147 -12.07 -12.59 -10.18
CA LYS A 147 -10.99 -12.33 -9.25
C LYS A 147 -9.75 -11.98 -10.05
N LEU A 148 -9.25 -10.77 -9.83
CA LEU A 148 -8.03 -10.27 -10.41
C LEU A 148 -6.93 -10.31 -9.36
N VAL A 149 -5.73 -10.74 -9.75
CA VAL A 149 -4.52 -10.54 -8.96
C VAL A 149 -3.82 -9.31 -9.49
N ILE A 150 -3.63 -8.32 -8.64
CA ILE A 150 -2.95 -7.06 -8.98
C ILE A 150 -1.63 -7.01 -8.23
N GLU A 151 -0.53 -7.05 -8.98
CA GLU A 151 0.84 -6.87 -8.52
C GLU A 151 1.24 -5.41 -8.66
N ILE A 152 1.80 -4.82 -7.60
CA ILE A 152 2.29 -3.45 -7.58
C ILE A 152 3.72 -3.44 -8.11
N LEU A 153 3.96 -2.90 -9.30
CA LEU A 153 5.30 -2.81 -9.88
C LEU A 153 6.05 -1.59 -9.35
N ASP A 154 5.36 -0.45 -9.31
CA ASP A 154 5.89 0.82 -8.84
C ASP A 154 4.74 1.69 -8.33
N ILE A 155 4.61 1.77 -7.01
CA ILE A 155 3.51 2.49 -6.38
C ILE A 155 3.60 3.99 -6.62
N ASP A 156 4.80 4.58 -6.58
CA ASP A 156 5.00 6.02 -6.76
C ASP A 156 4.60 6.46 -8.17
N ASN A 157 4.72 5.54 -9.13
CA ASN A 157 4.31 5.75 -10.51
C ASN A 157 2.90 5.21 -10.85
N LEU A 158 2.20 4.58 -9.90
CA LEU A 158 0.93 3.88 -10.10
C LEU A 158 1.00 2.88 -11.26
N GLU A 159 2.06 2.06 -11.28
CA GLU A 159 2.24 0.98 -12.25
C GLU A 159 1.92 -0.37 -11.63
N TYR A 160 1.01 -1.10 -12.26
CA TYR A 160 0.49 -2.37 -11.79
C TYR A 160 0.54 -3.42 -12.89
N LYS A 161 0.63 -4.69 -12.49
CA LYS A 161 0.46 -5.84 -13.36
C LYS A 161 -0.73 -6.68 -12.90
N ILE A 162 -1.56 -7.12 -13.84
CA ILE A 162 -2.81 -7.82 -13.57
C ILE A 162 -2.75 -9.21 -14.18
N TYR A 163 -3.23 -10.17 -13.41
CA TYR A 163 -3.42 -11.57 -13.81
C TYR A 163 -4.84 -12.00 -13.47
N LYS A 164 -5.42 -12.92 -14.24
CA LYS A 164 -6.68 -13.57 -13.83
C LYS A 164 -6.36 -14.59 -12.74
N TRP A 165 -7.18 -14.64 -11.70
CA TRP A 165 -6.95 -15.54 -10.55
C TRP A 165 -6.74 -17.00 -10.97
N ASP A 166 -7.52 -17.49 -11.93
CA ASP A 166 -7.44 -18.87 -12.41
C ASP A 166 -6.06 -19.26 -12.99
N GLU A 167 -5.30 -18.28 -13.50
CA GLU A 167 -3.92 -18.48 -14.00
C GLU A 167 -2.93 -18.74 -12.84
N VAL A 168 -3.27 -18.33 -11.63
CA VAL A 168 -2.41 -18.33 -10.43
C VAL A 168 -2.75 -19.51 -9.49
N VAL A 169 -3.97 -20.07 -9.60
CA VAL A 169 -4.60 -20.95 -8.60
C VAL A 169 -3.97 -22.33 -8.45
N SER A 170 -3.37 -22.88 -9.50
CA SER A 170 -3.00 -24.31 -9.50
C SER A 170 -1.86 -24.66 -8.54
N GLU A 171 -0.97 -23.71 -8.21
CA GLU A 171 0.22 -23.95 -7.38
C GLU A 171 0.10 -23.46 -5.93
N LEU A 172 -0.94 -22.66 -5.61
CA LEU A 172 -0.96 -21.87 -4.37
C LEU A 172 -2.07 -22.23 -3.37
N LYS A 173 -3.01 -23.11 -3.74
CA LYS A 173 -4.16 -23.47 -2.88
C LYS A 173 -3.76 -23.97 -1.49
N ASP A 174 -2.83 -24.91 -1.39
CA ASP A 174 -2.42 -25.50 -0.10
C ASP A 174 -1.64 -24.51 0.79
N ARG A 175 -0.97 -23.51 0.19
CA ARG A 175 -0.27 -22.45 0.91
C ARG A 175 -1.21 -21.36 1.40
N ARG A 176 -2.39 -21.23 0.78
CA ARG A 176 -3.34 -20.14 1.04
C ARG A 176 -3.97 -20.22 2.42
N ASP A 177 -4.48 -21.37 2.83
CA ASP A 177 -5.16 -21.50 4.13
C ASP A 177 -4.23 -21.17 5.31
N ASN A 178 -2.96 -21.60 5.19
CA ASN A 178 -1.92 -21.29 6.16
C ASN A 178 -1.58 -19.78 6.17
N PHE A 179 -1.51 -19.17 5.00
CA PHE A 179 -1.29 -17.73 4.86
C PHE A 179 -2.42 -16.91 5.47
N ASP A 180 -3.68 -17.24 5.17
CA ASP A 180 -4.84 -16.52 5.71
C ASP A 180 -4.92 -16.66 7.24
N LYS A 181 -4.55 -17.83 7.78
CA LYS A 181 -4.41 -18.03 9.23
C LYS A 181 -3.30 -17.15 9.82
N LYS A 182 -2.15 -17.04 9.15
CA LYS A 182 -1.03 -16.17 9.56
C LYS A 182 -1.44 -14.70 9.56
N VAL A 183 -2.14 -14.24 8.50
CA VAL A 183 -2.67 -12.87 8.42
C VAL A 183 -3.67 -12.59 9.54
N ARG A 184 -4.60 -13.51 9.83
CA ARG A 184 -5.51 -13.38 10.98
C ARG A 184 -4.78 -13.22 12.31
N GLU A 185 -3.73 -14.00 12.54
CA GLU A 185 -2.98 -13.93 13.79
C GLU A 185 -2.22 -12.61 13.94
N LEU A 186 -1.62 -12.13 12.85
CA LEU A 186 -0.97 -10.82 12.82
C LEU A 186 -1.98 -9.68 13.02
N ALA A 187 -3.16 -9.74 12.39
CA ALA A 187 -4.24 -8.78 12.59
C ALA A 187 -4.70 -8.74 14.06
N PHE A 188 -4.82 -9.91 14.70
CA PHE A 188 -5.15 -10.01 16.12
C PHE A 188 -4.09 -9.33 17.00
N GLN A 189 -2.81 -9.58 16.74
CA GLN A 189 -1.70 -8.95 17.46
C GLN A 189 -1.71 -7.42 17.31
N VAL A 190 -1.87 -6.93 16.07
CA VAL A 190 -1.98 -5.49 15.76
C VAL A 190 -3.09 -4.83 16.58
N LEU A 191 -4.31 -5.37 16.54
CA LEU A 191 -5.44 -4.78 17.27
C LEU A 191 -5.27 -4.88 18.79
N LYS A 192 -4.62 -5.94 19.29
CA LYS A 192 -4.34 -6.13 20.72
C LYS A 192 -3.35 -5.08 21.25
N GLU A 193 -2.31 -4.78 20.47
CA GLU A 193 -1.29 -3.79 20.83
C GLU A 193 -1.83 -2.36 20.78
N GLN A 194 -2.57 -2.02 19.71
CA GLN A 194 -3.05 -0.65 19.46
C GLN A 194 -4.28 -0.28 20.31
N ARG A 195 -5.01 -1.27 20.85
CA ARG A 195 -6.18 -1.10 21.73
C ARG A 195 -7.19 -0.09 21.17
N GLY A 196 -7.90 -0.46 20.11
CA GLY A 196 -8.92 0.42 19.51
C GLY A 196 -9.68 -0.20 18.35
N ILE A 197 -10.40 0.67 17.64
CA ILE A 197 -11.02 0.37 16.34
C ILE A 197 -10.02 0.84 15.27
N MET A 198 -9.75 0.00 14.26
CA MET A 198 -8.85 0.34 13.13
C MET A 198 -9.50 -0.02 11.79
N SER A 199 -9.18 0.71 10.72
CA SER A 199 -9.56 0.33 9.36
C SER A 199 -8.78 -0.91 8.89
N SER A 200 -9.34 -1.64 7.93
CA SER A 200 -8.69 -2.82 7.36
C SER A 200 -7.36 -2.50 6.67
N ALA A 201 -7.28 -1.39 5.93
CA ALA A 201 -6.01 -0.87 5.41
C ALA A 201 -5.00 -0.51 6.50
N ARG A 202 -5.43 0.10 7.62
CA ARG A 202 -4.51 0.40 8.72
C ARG A 202 -4.00 -0.86 9.41
N ILE A 203 -4.86 -1.87 9.56
CA ILE A 203 -4.46 -3.19 10.05
C ILE A 203 -3.41 -3.78 9.11
N LEU A 204 -3.65 -3.76 7.79
CA LEU A 204 -2.70 -4.27 6.80
C LEU A 204 -1.35 -3.56 6.87
N GLU A 205 -1.34 -2.23 6.90
CA GLU A 205 -0.11 -1.45 6.97
C GLU A 205 0.76 -1.90 8.16
N GLN A 206 0.14 -2.10 9.33
CA GLN A 206 0.85 -2.54 10.53
C GLN A 206 1.33 -4.00 10.44
N ILE A 207 0.56 -4.87 9.77
CA ILE A 207 1.01 -6.23 9.44
C ILE A 207 2.26 -6.16 8.56
N LEU A 208 2.21 -5.39 7.47
CA LEU A 208 3.31 -5.26 6.52
C LEU A 208 4.57 -4.70 7.18
N ILE A 209 4.43 -3.66 8.03
CA ILE A 209 5.55 -3.09 8.81
C ILE A 209 6.20 -4.16 9.70
N LYS A 210 5.40 -4.95 10.43
CA LYS A 210 5.92 -6.04 11.28
C LYS A 210 6.62 -7.14 10.48
N THR A 211 6.31 -7.27 9.20
CA THR A 211 6.87 -8.30 8.33
C THR A 211 8.09 -7.85 7.53
N LEU A 212 8.36 -6.54 7.45
CA LEU A 212 9.40 -5.98 6.57
C LEU A 212 10.82 -6.52 6.88
N ASP A 213 11.16 -6.68 8.16
CA ASP A 213 12.51 -7.07 8.60
C ASP A 213 12.68 -8.58 8.81
N ASN A 214 11.70 -9.38 8.40
CA ASN A 214 11.67 -10.79 8.74
C ASN A 214 11.71 -11.64 7.46
N GLU A 215 12.89 -12.16 7.12
CA GLU A 215 13.13 -12.97 5.90
C GLU A 215 12.17 -14.18 5.80
N ASP A 216 11.67 -14.68 6.93
CA ASP A 216 10.67 -15.74 7.03
C ASP A 216 9.25 -15.32 6.54
N ASN A 217 9.05 -14.05 6.17
CA ASN A 217 7.78 -13.51 5.68
C ASN A 217 7.71 -13.30 4.16
N ASN A 218 8.58 -13.98 3.39
CA ASN A 218 8.51 -14.03 1.92
C ASN A 218 7.13 -14.41 1.35
N ASP A 219 6.27 -15.08 2.14
CA ASP A 219 4.90 -15.40 1.72
C ASP A 219 4.09 -14.17 1.28
N PHE A 220 4.29 -12.99 1.88
CA PHE A 220 3.56 -11.76 1.50
C PHE A 220 3.97 -11.22 0.12
N ARG A 221 5.18 -11.58 -0.34
CA ARG A 221 5.68 -11.25 -1.68
C ARG A 221 5.28 -12.31 -2.72
N ILE A 222 4.95 -13.52 -2.28
CA ILE A 222 4.66 -14.66 -3.16
C ILE A 222 3.14 -14.84 -3.34
N LEU A 223 2.36 -14.62 -2.29
CA LEU A 223 0.92 -14.89 -2.28
C LEU A 223 0.12 -13.58 -2.37
N PRO A 224 -0.87 -13.50 -3.29
CA PRO A 224 -1.75 -12.34 -3.36
C PRO A 224 -2.54 -12.16 -2.07
N LEU A 225 -2.48 -10.98 -1.47
CA LEU A 225 -3.23 -10.62 -0.26
C LEU A 225 -4.75 -10.60 -0.52
N PRO A 226 -5.56 -11.34 0.24
CA PRO A 226 -7.01 -11.15 0.23
C PRO A 226 -7.41 -9.79 0.83
N PRO A 227 -8.65 -9.32 0.57
CA PRO A 227 -9.24 -8.23 1.33
C PRO A 227 -9.18 -8.54 2.84
N ILE A 228 -8.64 -7.63 3.63
CA ILE A 228 -8.43 -7.87 5.07
C ILE A 228 -9.76 -8.03 5.77
N SER A 229 -10.78 -7.27 5.37
CA SER A 229 -12.14 -7.41 5.87
C SER A 229 -12.66 -8.84 5.70
N GLU A 230 -12.45 -9.48 4.55
CA GLU A 230 -12.87 -10.87 4.27
C GLU A 230 -12.17 -11.85 5.22
N ILE A 231 -10.85 -11.70 5.40
CA ILE A 231 -10.03 -12.59 6.23
C ILE A 231 -10.49 -12.62 7.68
N ILE A 232 -10.81 -11.45 8.24
CA ILE A 232 -11.06 -11.28 9.67
C ILE A 232 -12.55 -11.33 10.03
N SER A 233 -13.46 -11.09 9.07
CA SER A 233 -14.92 -11.14 9.32
C SER A 233 -15.39 -12.54 9.72
N ASP A 234 -14.72 -13.58 9.23
CA ASP A 234 -15.03 -14.98 9.58
C ASP A 234 -14.47 -15.42 10.94
N ASP A 235 -13.66 -14.59 11.59
CA ASP A 235 -13.03 -14.93 12.87
C ASP A 235 -13.73 -14.22 14.04
N ARG A 236 -14.32 -15.02 14.93
CA ARG A 236 -15.07 -14.59 16.12
C ARG A 236 -14.32 -13.65 17.07
N ARG A 237 -12.98 -13.58 16.97
CA ARG A 237 -12.14 -12.67 17.76
C ARG A 237 -12.28 -11.22 17.31
N PHE A 238 -12.78 -10.97 16.11
CA PHE A 238 -12.96 -9.65 15.55
C PHE A 238 -14.42 -9.24 15.56
N LYS A 239 -14.66 -7.93 15.59
CA LYS A 239 -15.98 -7.33 15.50
C LYS A 239 -15.90 -6.12 14.58
N GLU A 240 -16.64 -6.17 13.49
CA GLU A 240 -16.87 -5.00 12.64
C GLU A 240 -17.76 -3.99 13.39
N ARG A 241 -17.34 -2.73 13.41
CA ARG A 241 -18.06 -1.63 14.07
C ARG A 241 -18.68 -0.67 13.06
N LEU A 242 -17.98 -0.44 11.96
CA LEU A 242 -18.38 0.32 10.78
C LEU A 242 -17.79 -0.40 9.56
N PRO A 243 -18.32 -0.18 8.35
CA PRO A 243 -17.79 -0.81 7.14
C PRO A 243 -16.27 -0.65 7.04
N GLY A 244 -15.55 -1.77 7.01
CA GLY A 244 -14.09 -1.80 6.93
C GLY A 244 -13.35 -1.43 8.21
N MET A 245 -14.05 -1.25 9.34
CA MET A 245 -13.47 -0.89 10.63
C MET A 245 -13.70 -1.97 11.68
N PHE A 246 -12.61 -2.47 12.23
CA PHE A 246 -12.60 -3.65 13.09
C PHE A 246 -12.01 -3.36 14.46
N THR A 247 -12.49 -4.09 15.45
CA THR A 247 -11.92 -4.13 16.80
C THR A 247 -11.93 -5.56 17.32
N LEU A 248 -11.26 -5.81 18.45
CA LEU A 248 -11.33 -7.10 19.11
C LEU A 248 -12.67 -7.28 19.85
N ASN A 249 -13.21 -8.48 19.76
CA ASN A 249 -14.34 -8.94 20.53
C ASN A 249 -13.82 -9.46 21.89
N LEU A 250 -13.60 -8.52 22.83
CA LEU A 250 -13.12 -8.79 24.19
C LEU A 250 -14.28 -8.91 25.18
#